data_AF-A0A2E9Y770-F1
#
_entry.id   AF-A0A2E9Y770-F1
#
_cell.length_a   1.000
_cell.length_b   1.000
_cell.length_c   1.000
_cell.angle_alpha   90.00
_cell.angle_beta   90.00
_cell.angle_gamma   90.00
#
_symmetry.space_group_name_H-M   'P 1'
#
loop_
_entity.id
_entity.type
_entity.pdbx_description
1 polymer ?
#
loop_
_entity_poly.entity_id
_entity_poly.type
_entity_poly.pdbx_seq_one_letter_code
_entity_poly.pdbx_strand_id
1 'polypeptide(L)'
;MKWTDIAGDEVQVTQEKTGAEVWVPLHPNLQSELASTERRGETILAAELLRSDGIPNRTAGKPLSKAALEQYWQPERRRFGLSSVAKHNTLHGLRKNATINLLEAGCTNSQVKAITGHSTDSMVNLYGAKVNQRRQAREAMDKIVQFDKAASENG
;
A
#
# COMPACT_ATOMS: atom_id res chain seq x y z
N MET A 1 -9.61 9.48 -4.45
CA MET A 1 -8.28 10.05 -4.18
C MET A 1 -8.01 11.17 -5.17
N LYS A 2 -8.11 12.39 -4.66
CA LYS A 2 -7.88 13.67 -5.33
C LYS A 2 -6.48 14.17 -5.02
N TRP A 3 -5.99 15.12 -5.82
CA TRP A 3 -4.74 15.82 -5.50
C TRP A 3 -4.81 16.56 -4.16
N THR A 4 -6.00 17.05 -3.80
CA THR A 4 -6.28 17.72 -2.53
C THR A 4 -6.26 16.79 -1.32
N ASP A 5 -6.31 15.47 -1.53
CA ASP A 5 -6.25 14.49 -0.44
C ASP A 5 -4.79 14.28 0.05
N ILE A 6 -3.80 14.87 -0.64
CA ILE A 6 -2.39 14.87 -0.24
C ILE A 6 -2.14 16.08 0.66
N ALA A 7 -1.63 15.83 1.87
CA ALA A 7 -1.20 16.86 2.81
C ALA A 7 0.25 16.62 3.21
N GLY A 8 1.16 17.46 2.70
CA GLY A 8 2.60 17.28 2.91
C GLY A 8 3.09 15.97 2.29
N ASP A 9 3.61 15.08 3.12
CA ASP A 9 4.12 13.77 2.75
C ASP A 9 3.14 12.62 3.03
N GLU A 10 1.87 12.91 3.33
CA GLU A 10 0.83 11.91 3.59
C GLU A 10 -0.37 12.06 2.64
N VAL A 11 -1.10 10.97 2.44
CA VAL A 11 -2.39 10.98 1.71
C VAL A 11 -3.51 10.44 2.59
N GLN A 12 -4.63 11.16 2.62
CA GLN A 12 -5.85 10.72 3.28
C GLN A 12 -6.65 9.79 2.36
N VAL A 13 -7.09 8.66 2.88
CA VAL A 13 -7.88 7.67 2.13
C VAL A 13 -9.05 7.17 2.96
N THR A 14 -10.25 7.29 2.41
CA THR A 14 -11.44 6.61 2.93
C THR A 14 -11.62 5.27 2.23
N GLN A 15 -11.61 4.17 2.98
CA GLN A 15 -11.76 2.83 2.43
C GLN A 15 -13.20 2.57 1.96
N GLU A 16 -13.37 2.17 0.71
CA GLU A 16 -14.68 1.89 0.10
C GLU A 16 -15.50 0.84 0.87
N LYS A 17 -14.86 -0.23 1.35
CA LYS A 17 -15.55 -1.35 2.00
C LYS A 17 -16.01 -1.04 3.43
N THR A 18 -15.23 -0.25 4.17
CA THR A 18 -15.41 -0.09 5.63
C THR A 18 -15.74 1.34 6.03
N GLY A 19 -15.58 2.32 5.14
CA GLY A 19 -15.68 3.74 5.46
C GLY A 19 -14.55 4.26 6.35
N ALA A 20 -13.58 3.42 6.71
CA ALA A 20 -12.49 3.80 7.60
C ALA A 20 -11.57 4.81 6.91
N GLU A 21 -11.29 5.91 7.59
CA GLU A 21 -10.28 6.89 7.17
C GLU A 21 -8.90 6.47 7.66
N VAL A 22 -7.91 6.57 6.77
CA VAL A 22 -6.51 6.31 7.08
C VAL A 22 -5.63 7.38 6.46
N TRP A 23 -4.60 7.77 7.19
CA TRP A 23 -3.51 8.60 6.70
C TRP A 23 -2.33 7.68 6.36
N VAL A 24 -1.87 7.76 5.11
CA VAL A 24 -0.80 6.90 4.60
C VAL A 24 0.40 7.77 4.20
N PRO A 25 1.54 7.65 4.87
CA PRO A 25 2.78 8.28 4.45
C PRO A 25 3.19 7.84 3.04
N LEU A 26 3.56 8.81 2.21
CA LEU A 26 4.02 8.61 0.86
C LEU A 26 5.51 8.23 0.88
N HIS A 27 5.84 7.09 0.30
CA HIS A 27 7.24 6.71 0.11
C HIS A 27 7.98 7.76 -0.76
N PRO A 28 9.25 8.10 -0.50
CA PRO A 28 9.98 9.15 -1.25
C PRO A 28 9.95 8.97 -2.77
N ASN A 29 10.05 7.72 -3.25
CA ASN A 29 9.92 7.42 -4.68
C ASN A 29 8.53 7.83 -5.22
N LEU A 30 7.45 7.55 -4.48
CA LEU A 30 6.11 7.94 -4.88
C LEU A 30 5.93 9.46 -4.85
N GLN A 31 6.51 10.15 -3.86
CA GLN A 31 6.51 11.61 -3.82
C GLN A 31 7.18 12.20 -5.06
N SER A 32 8.32 11.64 -5.46
CA SER A 32 9.07 12.07 -6.65
C SER A 32 8.25 11.88 -7.93
N GLU A 33 7.64 10.71 -8.10
CA GLU A 33 6.76 10.43 -9.25
C GLU A 33 5.55 11.37 -9.30
N LEU A 34 4.90 11.60 -8.15
CA LEU A 34 3.75 12.52 -8.04
C LEU A 34 4.14 13.97 -8.34
N ALA A 35 5.35 14.39 -7.98
CA ALA A 35 5.86 15.73 -8.26
C ALA A 35 6.07 15.98 -9.76
N SER A 36 6.50 14.96 -10.52
CA SER A 36 6.65 15.04 -11.98
C SER A 36 5.38 14.70 -12.77
N THR A 37 4.36 14.15 -12.11
CA THR A 37 3.12 13.73 -12.77
C THR A 37 2.27 14.94 -13.15
N GLU A 38 1.96 15.06 -14.44
CA GLU A 38 1.04 16.09 -14.95
C GLU A 38 -0.36 15.95 -14.30
N ARG A 39 -0.86 17.05 -13.73
CA ARG A 39 -2.20 17.10 -13.15
C ARG A 39 -3.26 17.32 -14.24
N ARG A 40 -3.77 16.21 -14.78
CA ARG A 40 -4.76 16.21 -15.87
C ARG A 40 -6.21 16.40 -15.42
N GLY A 41 -6.48 16.44 -14.11
CA GLY A 41 -7.82 16.56 -13.54
C GLY A 41 -7.77 16.64 -12.01
N GLU A 42 -8.93 16.53 -11.37
CA GLU A 42 -9.05 16.61 -9.91
C GLU A 42 -8.44 15.39 -9.21
N THR A 43 -8.47 14.23 -9.85
CA THR A 43 -7.95 12.96 -9.31
C THR A 43 -6.50 12.70 -9.73
N ILE A 44 -5.76 12.01 -8.85
CA ILE A 44 -4.38 11.58 -9.13
C ILE A 44 -4.35 10.63 -10.32
N LEU A 45 -5.28 9.67 -10.34
CA LEU A 45 -5.52 8.82 -11.50
C LEU A 45 -6.69 9.40 -12.30
N ALA A 46 -6.37 10.12 -13.37
CA ALA A 46 -7.35 10.69 -14.29
C ALA A 46 -7.24 10.01 -15.67
N ALA A 47 -8.37 9.87 -16.37
CA ALA A 47 -8.38 9.32 -17.72
C ALA A 47 -7.58 10.22 -18.68
N GLU A 48 -6.88 9.58 -19.62
CA GLU A 48 -6.02 10.25 -20.60
C GLU A 48 -6.78 11.27 -21.45
N LEU A 49 -6.07 12.30 -21.90
CA LEU A 49 -6.61 13.36 -22.75
C LEU A 49 -6.99 12.82 -24.14
N LEU A 50 -6.15 11.95 -24.68
CA LEU A 50 -6.35 11.26 -25.94
C LEU A 50 -6.49 9.77 -25.68
N ARG A 51 -7.23 9.09 -26.54
CA ARG A 51 -7.26 7.64 -26.63
C ARG A 51 -6.00 7.13 -27.35
N SER A 52 -5.80 5.81 -27.35
CA SER A 52 -4.71 5.14 -28.07
C SER A 52 -4.71 5.36 -29.59
N ASP A 53 -5.85 5.77 -30.18
CA ASP A 53 -6.00 6.13 -31.59
C ASP A 53 -5.76 7.64 -31.86
N GLY A 54 -5.34 8.40 -30.84
CA GLY A 54 -5.08 9.84 -30.95
C GLY A 54 -6.32 10.73 -30.88
N ILE A 55 -7.52 10.16 -30.69
CA ILE A 55 -8.78 10.91 -30.64
C ILE A 55 -9.02 11.43 -29.21
N PRO A 56 -9.53 12.67 -29.03
CA PRO A 56 -9.91 13.18 -27.72
C PRO A 56 -10.81 12.22 -26.94
N ASN A 57 -10.43 11.97 -25.69
CA ASN A 57 -11.19 11.13 -24.81
C ASN A 57 -12.32 11.93 -24.15
N ARG A 58 -13.58 11.49 -24.34
CA ARG A 58 -14.76 12.16 -23.76
C ARG A 58 -14.77 12.13 -22.22
N THR A 59 -13.98 11.26 -21.61
CA THR A 59 -13.79 11.20 -20.16
C THR A 59 -12.45 11.80 -19.70
N ALA A 60 -11.73 12.51 -20.57
CA ALA A 60 -10.47 13.18 -20.23
C ALA A 60 -10.59 13.97 -18.91
N GLY A 61 -9.60 13.79 -18.04
CA GLY A 61 -9.53 14.46 -16.73
C GLY A 61 -10.52 13.93 -15.68
N LYS A 62 -11.44 13.02 -16.04
CA LYS A 62 -12.34 12.37 -15.07
C LYS A 62 -11.63 11.26 -14.29
N PRO A 63 -12.13 10.87 -13.11
CA PRO A 63 -11.59 9.75 -12.35
C PRO A 63 -11.49 8.47 -13.19
N LEU A 64 -10.34 7.83 -13.14
CA LEU A 64 -10.15 6.55 -13.81
C LEU A 64 -11.00 5.47 -13.13
N SER A 65 -11.83 4.76 -13.90
CA SER A 65 -12.62 3.66 -13.36
C SER A 65 -11.75 2.43 -13.03
N LYS A 66 -12.20 1.58 -12.12
CA LYS A 66 -11.51 0.32 -11.79
C LYS A 66 -11.31 -0.57 -13.02
N ALA A 67 -12.33 -0.68 -13.88
CA ALA A 67 -12.26 -1.46 -15.11
C ALA A 67 -11.21 -0.89 -16.08
N ALA A 68 -11.12 0.44 -16.21
CA ALA A 68 -10.10 1.07 -17.03
C ALA A 68 -8.69 0.85 -16.44
N LEU A 69 -8.52 1.00 -15.12
CA LEU A 69 -7.24 0.71 -14.45
C LEU A 69 -6.80 -0.74 -14.66
N GLU A 70 -7.72 -1.70 -14.60
CA GLU A 70 -7.43 -3.10 -14.91
C GLU A 70 -6.98 -3.28 -16.37
N GLN A 71 -7.58 -2.55 -17.32
CA GLN A 71 -7.13 -2.56 -18.72
C GLN A 71 -5.70 -2.02 -18.90
N TYR A 72 -5.31 -0.97 -18.16
CA TYR A 72 -3.91 -0.48 -18.16
C TYR A 72 -2.95 -1.46 -17.48
N TRP A 73 -3.40 -2.18 -16.46
CA TRP A 73 -2.56 -3.13 -15.71
C TRP A 73 -2.21 -4.40 -16.51
N GLN A 74 -3.12 -4.88 -17.37
CA GLN A 74 -2.93 -6.15 -18.06
C GLN A 74 -1.74 -6.18 -19.05
N PRO A 75 -1.51 -5.16 -19.88
CA PRO A 75 -0.31 -5.08 -20.73
C PRO A 75 0.98 -5.07 -19.90
N GLU A 76 1.04 -4.30 -18.82
CA GLU A 76 2.21 -4.25 -17.93
C GLU A 76 2.49 -5.63 -17.31
N ARG A 77 1.45 -6.33 -16.84
CA ARG A 77 1.61 -7.72 -16.38
C ARG A 77 2.21 -8.64 -17.45
N ARG A 78 1.78 -8.50 -18.71
CA ARG A 78 2.35 -9.30 -19.81
C ARG A 78 3.81 -8.92 -20.04
N ARG A 79 4.12 -7.63 -20.05
CA ARG A 79 5.48 -7.09 -20.20
C ARG A 79 6.46 -7.66 -19.16
N PHE A 80 6.00 -7.82 -17.92
CA PHE A 80 6.80 -8.37 -16.83
C PHE A 80 6.72 -9.91 -16.66
N GLY A 81 6.07 -10.64 -17.57
CA GLY A 81 5.93 -12.10 -17.45
C GLY A 81 5.09 -12.56 -16.24
N LEU A 82 4.13 -11.72 -15.81
CA LEU A 82 3.25 -11.93 -14.66
C LEU A 82 1.83 -12.37 -15.05
N SER A 83 1.65 -12.82 -16.29
CA SER A 83 0.36 -13.14 -16.91
C SER A 83 -0.04 -14.62 -16.84
N SER A 84 0.78 -15.52 -16.29
CA SER A 84 0.41 -16.95 -16.21
C SER A 84 -0.77 -17.18 -15.27
N VAL A 85 -1.62 -18.18 -15.59
CA VAL A 85 -2.81 -18.55 -14.79
C VAL A 85 -2.44 -18.92 -13.35
N ALA A 86 -1.22 -19.38 -13.11
CA ALA A 86 -0.68 -19.67 -11.78
C ALA A 86 -0.39 -18.41 -10.94
N LYS A 87 -0.30 -17.23 -11.56
CA LYS A 87 -0.02 -15.95 -10.90
C LYS A 87 -1.27 -15.08 -10.90
N HIS A 88 -2.07 -15.15 -9.84
CA HIS A 88 -3.17 -14.21 -9.56
C HIS A 88 -2.64 -12.83 -9.12
N ASN A 89 -1.81 -12.21 -9.95
CA ASN A 89 -1.22 -10.89 -9.74
C ASN A 89 -2.21 -9.79 -10.15
N THR A 90 -3.41 -9.85 -9.57
CA THR A 90 -4.44 -8.81 -9.72
C THR A 90 -4.04 -7.58 -8.90
N LEU A 91 -4.72 -6.45 -9.11
CA LEU A 91 -4.55 -5.25 -8.28
C LEU A 91 -4.76 -5.54 -6.78
N HIS A 92 -5.57 -6.55 -6.45
CA HIS A 92 -5.74 -7.01 -5.07
C HIS A 92 -4.45 -7.57 -4.46
N GLY A 93 -3.61 -8.23 -5.27
CA GLY A 93 -2.32 -8.76 -4.85
C GLY A 93 -1.33 -7.68 -4.37
N LEU A 94 -1.51 -6.41 -4.80
CA LEU A 94 -0.62 -5.32 -4.39
C LEU A 94 -0.74 -5.01 -2.89
N ARG A 95 -1.95 -4.92 -2.34
CA ARG A 95 -2.15 -4.68 -0.88
C ARG A 95 -1.61 -5.84 -0.05
N LYS A 96 -1.79 -7.07 -0.54
CA LYS A 96 -1.18 -8.27 0.09
C LYS A 96 0.34 -8.16 0.09
N ASN A 97 0.96 -7.85 -1.05
CA ASN A 97 2.41 -7.71 -1.15
C ASN A 97 2.94 -6.57 -0.26
N ALA A 98 2.25 -5.44 -0.20
CA ALA A 98 2.60 -4.35 0.71
C ALA A 98 2.57 -4.82 2.18
N THR A 99 1.56 -5.62 2.55
CA THR A 99 1.45 -6.21 3.90
C THR A 99 2.66 -7.12 4.18
N ILE A 100 3.03 -7.99 3.24
CA ILE A 100 4.19 -8.89 3.37
C ILE A 100 5.50 -8.09 3.49
N ASN A 101 5.73 -7.13 2.58
CA ASN A 101 6.94 -6.33 2.56
C ASN A 101 7.15 -5.56 3.87
N LEU A 102 6.09 -4.99 4.45
CA LEU A 102 6.18 -4.31 5.74
C LEU A 102 6.54 -5.29 6.87
N LEU A 103 5.97 -6.50 6.88
CA LEU A 103 6.29 -7.52 7.87
C LEU A 103 7.74 -8.01 7.75
N GLU A 104 8.22 -8.20 6.52
CA GLU A 104 9.60 -8.57 6.21
C GLU A 104 10.59 -7.45 6.59
N ALA A 105 10.18 -6.19 6.44
CA ALA A 105 10.94 -5.02 6.90
C ALA A 105 10.95 -4.84 8.43
N GLY A 106 10.27 -5.72 9.18
CA GLY A 106 10.25 -5.67 10.64
C GLY A 106 9.15 -4.79 11.23
N CYS A 107 8.16 -4.34 10.47
CA CYS A 107 7.03 -3.63 11.05
C CYS A 107 6.21 -4.55 11.97
N THR A 108 5.74 -4.02 13.09
CA THR A 108 4.76 -4.69 13.96
C THR A 108 3.40 -4.79 13.28
N ASN A 109 2.55 -5.72 13.71
CA ASN A 109 1.18 -5.83 13.20
C ASN A 109 0.42 -4.49 13.25
N SER A 110 0.58 -3.72 14.33
CA SER A 110 -0.05 -2.41 14.48
C SER A 110 0.42 -1.40 13.43
N GLN A 111 1.74 -1.32 13.17
CA GLN A 111 2.28 -0.47 12.11
C GLN A 111 1.78 -0.90 10.73
N VAL A 112 1.74 -2.21 10.47
CA VAL A 112 1.21 -2.75 9.21
C VAL A 112 -0.26 -2.40 9.04
N LYS A 113 -1.08 -2.52 10.08
CA LYS A 113 -2.50 -2.12 10.05
C LYS A 113 -2.68 -0.63 9.82
N ALA A 114 -1.84 0.22 10.41
CA ALA A 114 -1.90 1.66 10.21
C ALA A 114 -1.70 2.04 8.73
N ILE A 115 -0.74 1.41 8.03
CA ILE A 115 -0.49 1.66 6.60
C ILE A 115 -1.52 0.98 5.71
N THR A 116 -1.83 -0.29 5.99
CA THR A 116 -2.67 -1.11 5.10
C THR A 116 -4.15 -0.94 5.38
N GLY A 117 -4.55 -0.31 6.47
CA GLY A 117 -5.94 -0.10 6.86
C GLY A 117 -6.71 -1.37 7.24
N HIS A 118 -6.03 -2.45 7.62
CA HIS A 118 -6.69 -3.66 8.12
C HIS A 118 -7.24 -3.44 9.53
N SER A 119 -8.51 -3.78 9.75
CA SER A 119 -9.15 -3.64 11.07
C SER A 119 -8.74 -4.74 12.05
N THR A 120 -8.39 -5.93 11.56
CA THR A 120 -8.09 -7.10 12.39
C THR A 120 -6.70 -7.67 12.12
N ASP A 121 -6.11 -8.25 13.17
CA ASP A 121 -4.82 -8.94 13.09
C ASP A 121 -4.91 -10.24 12.31
N SER A 122 -6.09 -10.86 12.18
CA SER A 122 -6.26 -12.14 11.47
C SER A 122 -5.76 -12.07 10.03
N MET A 123 -6.00 -10.95 9.32
CA MET A 123 -5.52 -10.76 7.95
C MET A 123 -4.01 -10.52 7.89
N VAL A 124 -3.44 -9.79 8.85
CA VAL A 124 -2.00 -9.55 8.92
C VAL A 124 -1.25 -10.84 9.27
N ASN A 125 -1.77 -11.60 10.24
CA ASN A 125 -1.23 -12.87 10.67
C ASN A 125 -1.33 -13.95 9.59
N LEU A 126 -2.38 -13.95 8.77
CA LEU A 126 -2.49 -14.84 7.62
C LEU A 126 -1.26 -14.71 6.69
N TYR A 127 -0.73 -13.51 6.52
CA TYR A 127 0.45 -13.25 5.68
C TYR A 127 1.78 -13.36 6.44
N GLY A 128 1.77 -13.13 7.76
CA GLY A 128 2.99 -12.97 8.56
C GLY A 128 3.32 -14.07 9.56
N ALA A 129 2.45 -15.07 9.78
CA ALA A 129 2.48 -15.92 10.98
C ALA A 129 3.88 -16.44 11.36
N LYS A 130 4.62 -17.04 10.42
CA LYS A 130 5.94 -17.62 10.71
C LYS A 130 7.03 -16.57 10.91
N VAL A 131 7.04 -15.51 10.09
CA VAL A 131 8.03 -14.42 10.18
C VAL A 131 7.85 -13.65 11.49
N ASN A 132 6.59 -13.35 11.83
CA ASN A 132 6.23 -12.65 13.04
C ASN A 132 6.55 -13.43 14.29
N GLN A 133 6.19 -14.72 14.35
CA GLN A 133 6.37 -15.51 15.58
C GLN A 133 7.84 -15.53 16.03
N ARG A 134 8.77 -15.90 15.14
CA ARG A 134 10.19 -16.03 15.50
C ARG A 134 10.80 -14.69 15.89
N ARG A 135 10.50 -13.64 15.12
CA ARG A 135 11.03 -12.30 15.37
C ARG A 135 10.48 -11.70 16.66
N GLN A 136 9.16 -11.73 16.84
CA GLN A 136 8.50 -11.20 18.03
C GLN A 136 8.96 -11.95 19.29
N ALA A 137 9.16 -13.27 19.22
CA ALA A 137 9.70 -14.03 20.34
C ALA A 137 11.11 -13.55 20.75
N ARG A 138 11.97 -13.25 19.77
CA ARG A 138 13.31 -12.71 20.04
C ARG A 138 13.25 -11.31 20.63
N GLU A 139 12.50 -10.40 20.01
CA GLU A 139 12.32 -9.02 20.49
C GLU A 139 11.70 -8.98 21.90
N ALA A 140 10.76 -9.89 22.20
CA ALA A 140 10.16 -9.99 23.53
C ALA A 140 11.18 -10.48 24.58
N MET A 141 12.01 -11.46 24.23
CA MET A 141 13.06 -11.96 25.13
C MET A 141 14.14 -10.89 25.36
N ASP A 142 14.54 -10.16 24.31
CA ASP A 142 15.51 -9.07 24.46
C ASP A 142 14.97 -7.98 25.40
N LYS A 143 13.68 -7.65 25.31
CA LYS A 143 13.02 -6.68 26.21
C LYS A 143 12.99 -7.14 27.67
N ILE A 144 12.65 -8.40 27.94
CA ILE A 144 12.59 -8.89 29.33
C ILE A 144 13.99 -8.94 29.95
N VAL A 145 15.01 -9.35 29.19
CA VAL A 145 16.40 -9.33 29.65
C VAL A 145 16.89 -7.92 29.98
N GLN A 146 16.55 -6.92 29.17
CA GLN A 146 16.89 -5.52 29.45
C GLN A 146 16.15 -4.98 30.68
N PHE A 147 14.88 -5.33 30.82
CA PHE A 147 14.08 -4.98 31.99
C PHE A 147 14.66 -5.56 33.28
N ASP A 148 15.03 -6.84 33.29
CA ASP A 148 15.61 -7.52 34.45
C ASP A 148 16.96 -6.91 34.85
N LYS A 149 17.81 -6.56 33.88
CA LYS A 149 19.09 -5.86 34.13
C LYS A 149 18.88 -4.50 34.78
N ALA A 150 17.96 -3.70 34.23
CA ALA A 150 17.63 -2.39 34.79
C ALA A 150 17.04 -2.49 36.21
N ALA A 151 16.28 -3.56 36.51
CA ALA A 151 15.76 -3.80 37.84
C ALA A 151 16.88 -4.19 38.83
N SER A 152 17.87 -4.98 38.39
CA SER A 152 19.00 -5.39 39.24
C SER A 152 20.02 -4.28 39.52
N GLU A 153 20.09 -3.26 38.67
CA GLU A 153 21.02 -2.12 38.82
C GLU A 153 20.47 -1.00 39.71
N ASN A 154 19.15 -0.99 39.95
CA ASN A 154 18.44 0.05 40.71
C ASN A 154 17.95 -0.42 42.11
N GLY A 155 18.25 -1.67 42.50
CA GLY A 155 17.91 -2.24 43.82
C GLY A 155 19.16 -2.59 44.61
#